data_AF-H5XZV4-F1
#
_entry.id   AF-H5XZV4-F1
#
_cell.length_a   1.000
_cell.length_b   1.000
_cell.length_c   1.000
_cell.angle_alpha   90.00
_cell.angle_beta   90.00
_cell.angle_gamma   90.00
#
_symmetry.space_group_name_H-M   'P 1'
#
loop_
_entity.id
_entity.type
_entity.pdbx_description
1 polymer ?
#
loop_
_entity_poly.entity_id
_entity_poly.type
_entity_poly.pdbx_seq_one_letter_code
_entity_poly.pdbx_strand_id
1 'polypeptide(L)' 'MGKNQWVSPRGNGKWGVHGEGNERDTKQFENQKDAIDYGKAIAKNQGSELIIQGGNGRIQSKDSYGKDPNPPKDTEH' A
#
# COMPACT_ATOMS: atom_id res chain seq x y z
N MET A 1 -11.96 6.90 -10.16
CA MET A 1 -10.59 6.91 -9.61
C MET A 1 -10.49 5.77 -8.61
N GLY A 2 -9.44 4.96 -8.67
CA GLY A 2 -9.21 3.91 -7.67
C GLY A 2 -8.97 4.50 -6.29
N LYS A 3 -9.31 3.78 -5.22
CA LYS A 3 -9.00 4.23 -3.85
C LYS A 3 -7.52 3.96 -3.59
N ASN A 4 -6.84 4.87 -2.89
CA ASN A 4 -5.47 4.62 -2.44
C ASN A 4 -5.44 3.39 -1.51
N GLN A 5 -4.43 2.55 -1.66
CA GLN A 5 -4.26 1.34 -0.87
C GLN A 5 -3.26 1.61 0.23
N TRP A 6 -3.59 1.21 1.45
CA TRP A 6 -2.76 1.38 2.64
C TRP A 6 -2.29 0.03 3.15
N VAL A 7 -1.00 -0.05 3.47
CA VAL A 7 -0.38 -1.18 4.17
C VAL A 7 0.03 -0.68 5.55
N SER A 8 -0.66 -1.17 6.58
CA SER A 8 -0.52 -0.68 7.95
C SER A 8 -0.25 -1.81 8.94
N PRO A 9 0.65 -1.63 9.92
CA PRO A 9 0.79 -2.60 11.00
C PRO A 9 -0.48 -2.62 11.86
N ARG A 10 -0.81 -3.79 12.38
CA ARG A 10 -1.92 -4.04 13.31
C ARG A 10 -1.35 -4.42 14.68
N GLY A 11 -2.12 -4.14 15.75
CA GLY A 11 -1.66 -4.33 17.14
C GLY A 11 -1.31 -5.77 17.52
N ASN A 12 -1.68 -6.75 16.69
CA ASN A 12 -1.36 -8.17 16.85
C ASN A 12 -0.08 -8.58 16.06
N GLY A 13 0.71 -7.63 15.58
CA GLY A 13 1.92 -7.90 14.79
C GLY A 13 1.65 -8.25 13.32
N LYS A 14 0.38 -8.24 12.89
CA LYS A 14 -0.01 -8.48 11.48
C LYS A 14 0.02 -7.20 10.68
N TRP A 15 -0.09 -7.36 9.36
CA TRP A 15 -0.11 -6.28 8.39
C TRP A 15 -1.45 -6.29 7.65
N GLY A 16 -2.17 -5.19 7.72
CA GLY A 16 -3.46 -5.00 7.07
C GLY A 16 -3.32 -4.24 5.77
N VAL A 17 -3.96 -4.72 4.71
CA VAL A 17 -4.16 -3.98 3.46
C VAL A 17 -5.59 -3.46 3.44
N HIS A 18 -5.77 -2.15 3.32
CA HIS A 18 -7.09 -1.54 3.26
C HIS A 18 -7.14 -0.37 2.28
N GLY A 19 -8.31 -0.11 1.71
CA GLY A 19 -8.54 1.10 0.93
C GLY A 19 -8.56 2.34 1.84
N GLU A 20 -8.20 3.47 1.26
CA GLU A 20 -8.36 4.77 1.90
C GLU A 20 -9.83 5.01 2.27
N GLY A 21 -10.05 5.43 3.52
CA GLY A 21 -11.38 5.61 4.09
C GLY A 21 -12.13 4.32 4.42
N ASN A 22 -11.55 3.13 4.20
CA ASN A 22 -12.17 1.89 4.65
C ASN A 22 -11.90 1.65 6.14
N GLU A 23 -12.94 1.29 6.89
CA GLU A 23 -12.84 0.92 8.31
C GLU A 23 -12.32 -0.51 8.51
N ARG A 24 -12.31 -1.33 7.45
CA ARG A 24 -11.94 -2.74 7.50
C ARG A 24 -10.77 -3.05 6.57
N ASP A 25 -9.95 -4.00 7.02
CA ASP A 25 -8.93 -4.62 6.19
C ASP A 25 -9.56 -5.42 5.06
N THR A 26 -9.09 -5.18 3.84
CA THR A 26 -9.35 -6.04 2.68
C THR A 26 -8.71 -7.41 2.92
N LYS A 27 -7.49 -7.43 3.45
CA LYS A 27 -6.76 -8.65 3.80
C LYS A 27 -5.70 -8.38 4.86
N GLN A 28 -5.40 -9.38 5.69
CA GLN A 28 -4.32 -9.35 6.66
C GLN A 28 -3.23 -10.38 6.32
N PHE A 29 -2.00 -10.05 6.66
CA PHE A 29 -0.80 -10.85 6.43
C PHE A 29 0.06 -10.89 7.69
N GLU A 30 0.91 -11.91 7.83
CA GLU A 30 1.81 -12.00 8.99
C GLU A 30 3.06 -11.14 8.82
N ASN A 31 3.43 -10.81 7.59
CA ASN A 31 4.61 -10.03 7.28
C ASN A 31 4.26 -8.83 6.37
N GLN A 32 5.09 -7.80 6.47
CA GLN A 32 4.91 -6.56 5.72
C GLN A 32 5.04 -6.79 4.21
N LYS A 33 5.97 -7.66 3.81
CA LYS A 33 6.30 -7.91 2.42
C LYS A 33 5.11 -8.44 1.63
N ASP A 34 4.41 -9.44 2.16
CA ASP A 34 3.24 -10.04 1.52
C ASP A 34 2.07 -9.03 1.44
N ALA A 35 1.92 -8.19 2.46
CA ALA A 35 0.94 -7.11 2.44
C ALA A 35 1.26 -6.05 1.37
N ILE A 36 2.53 -5.69 1.21
CA ILE A 36 3.00 -4.79 0.15
C ILE A 36 2.74 -5.41 -1.22
N ASP A 37 3.12 -6.67 -1.43
CA ASP A 37 2.95 -7.34 -2.72
C ASP A 37 1.47 -7.41 -3.12
N TYR A 38 0.59 -7.70 -2.18
CA TYR A 38 -0.86 -7.70 -2.41
C TYR A 38 -1.43 -6.30 -2.65
N GLY A 39 -1.06 -5.31 -1.83
CA GLY A 39 -1.47 -3.91 -1.99
C GLY A 39 -1.01 -3.32 -3.33
N LYS A 40 0.21 -3.67 -3.77
CA LYS A 40 0.79 -3.28 -5.06
C LYS A 40 -0.02 -3.83 -6.23
N ALA A 41 -0.44 -5.09 -6.17
CA ALA A 41 -1.30 -5.67 -7.19
C ALA A 41 -2.65 -4.93 -7.31
N ILE A 42 -3.26 -4.58 -6.17
CA ILE A 42 -4.51 -3.82 -6.14
C ILE A 42 -4.31 -2.41 -6.69
N ALA A 43 -3.29 -1.70 -6.21
CA ALA A 43 -3.02 -0.32 -6.62
C ALA A 43 -2.71 -0.22 -8.12
N LYS A 44 -1.94 -1.17 -8.67
CA LYS A 44 -1.71 -1.29 -10.12
C LYS A 44 -3.00 -1.52 -10.90
N ASN A 45 -3.85 -2.43 -10.45
CA ASN A 45 -5.10 -2.75 -11.13
C ASN A 45 -6.10 -1.58 -11.09
N GLN A 46 -6.10 -0.82 -9.98
CA GLN A 46 -6.99 0.33 -9.81
C GLN A 46 -6.40 1.65 -10.36
N GLY A 47 -5.12 1.65 -10.76
CA GLY A 47 -4.38 2.86 -11.12
C GLY A 47 -4.37 3.89 -9.98
N SER A 48 -4.15 3.42 -8.75
CA SER A 48 -4.15 4.23 -7.53
C SER A 48 -2.78 4.22 -6.86
N GLU A 49 -2.67 4.92 -5.73
CA GLU A 49 -1.43 4.94 -4.94
C GLU A 49 -1.42 3.80 -3.91
N LEU A 50 -0.22 3.34 -3.55
CA LEU A 50 0.06 2.43 -2.44
C LEU A 50 0.84 3.20 -1.38
N ILE A 51 0.36 3.19 -0.15
CA ILE A 51 0.97 3.88 0.98
C ILE A 51 1.39 2.82 1.99
N ILE A 52 2.68 2.77 2.29
CA ILE A 52 3.28 1.75 3.16
C ILE A 52 3.68 2.43 4.46
N GLN A 53 3.15 1.94 5.58
CA GLN A 53 3.60 2.33 6.91
C GLN A 53 4.71 1.39 7.41
N GLY A 54 5.61 1.92 8.23
CA GLY A 54 6.56 1.12 9.00
C GLY A 54 5.93 0.61 10.30
N GLY A 55 6.64 -0.24 11.03
CA GLY A 55 6.17 -0.80 12.31
C GLY A 55 5.87 0.25 13.40
N ASN A 56 6.34 1.48 13.22
CA ASN A 56 6.04 2.63 14.08
C ASN A 56 4.75 3.38 13.69
N GLY A 57 3.99 2.88 12.70
CA GLY A 57 2.76 3.51 12.19
C GLY A 57 3.00 4.77 11.35
N ARG A 58 4.25 5.17 11.11
CA ARG A 58 4.58 6.28 10.21
C ARG A 58 4.65 5.78 8.78
N ILE A 59 4.37 6.66 7.82
CA ILE A 59 4.57 6.35 6.41
C ILE A 59 6.07 6.13 6.17
N GLN A 60 6.41 4.96 5.66
CA GLN A 60 7.76 4.56 5.29
C GLN A 60 8.01 4.77 3.79
N SER A 61 7.02 4.46 2.94
CA SER A 61 7.14 4.62 1.50
C SER A 61 5.76 4.83 0.84
N LYS A 62 5.76 5.40 -0.37
CA LYS A 62 4.57 5.57 -1.21
C LYS A 62 4.94 5.25 -2.66
N ASP A 63 4.12 4.43 -3.32
CA ASP A 63 4.22 4.15 -4.75
C ASP A 63 2.94 4.62 -5.47
N SER A 64 3.05 5.42 -6.52
CA SER A 64 1.89 5.85 -7.32
C SER A 64 1.82 5.04 -8.62
N TYR A 65 0.69 4.36 -8.83
CA TYR A 65 0.42 3.58 -10.06
C TYR A 65 -0.64 4.23 -10.95
N GLY A 66 -1.02 5.47 -10.62
CA GLY A 66 -1.86 6.29 -11.47
C GLY A 66 -1.25 6.50 -12.85
N LYS A 67 -2.10 6.72 -13.85
CA LYS A 67 -1.73 6.94 -15.24
C LYS A 67 -1.09 8.33 -15.40
N ASP A 68 0.07 8.55 -14.80
CA ASP A 68 0.91 9.69 -15.11
C ASP A 68 1.46 9.48 -16.53
N PRO A 69 1.24 10.40 -17.49
CA PRO A 69 1.83 10.32 -18.82
C PRO A 69 3.36 10.42 -18.82
N ASN A 70 3.98 10.60 -17.65
CA ASN A 70 5.42 10.60 -17.46
C ASN A 70 5.77 9.90 -16.12
N PRO A 71 5.93 8.56 -16.10
CA PRO A 71 6.33 7.88 -14.87
C PRO A 71 7.78 8.27 -14.55
N PRO A 72 8.09 8.91 -13.39
CA PRO A 72 9.46 8.94 -12.94
C PRO A 72 9.89 7.49 -12.68
N LYS A 73 10.92 7.05 -13.41
CA LYS A 73 11.70 5.88 -13.02
C LYS A 73 12.49 6.30 -11.78
N ASP A 74 11.89 6.22 -10.60
CA ASP A 74 12.67 6.29 -9.36
C ASP A 74 13.44 4.97 -9.23
N THR A 75 14.65 4.98 -9.77
CA THR A 75 15.75 4.15 -9.32
C THR A 75 16.12 4.63 -7.92
N GLU A 76 15.52 4.05 -6.88
CA GLU A 76 16.12 4.11 -5.55
C GLU A 76 17.33 3.13 -5.52
N HIS A 77 18.46 3.67 -5.10
CA HIS A 77 19.80 3.05 -5.02
C HIS A 77 20.00 2.32 -3.69
#